data_AF-M0KVU6-F1
#
_entry.id   AF-M0KVU6-F1
#
_cell.length_a   1.000
_cell.length_b   1.000
_cell.length_c   1.000
_cell.angle_alpha   90.00
_cell.angle_beta   90.00
_cell.angle_gamma   90.00
#
_symmetry.space_group_name_H-M   'P 1'
#
loop_
_entity.id
_entity.type
_entity.pdbx_description
1 polymer ?
#
loop_
_entity_poly.entity_id
_entity_poly.type
_entity_poly.pdbx_seq_one_letter_code
_entity_poly.pdbx_strand_id
1 'polypeptide(L)'
;MTETDDELEELREQTDVGTRAEAETTDDETNELEDAIVTLLGEVESGDVSKTLSVRDEQLAALIRGLEETDSLADVGTPLKEELGRDDDKDVTDRSELLRLAVRLGLQQAAPEVVETARDANARHASKQF
;
A
#
# COMPACT_ATOMS: atom_id res chain seq x y z
N MET A 1 -36.77 34.16 19.32
CA MET A 1 -35.79 33.87 18.26
C MET A 1 -34.43 33.75 18.94
N THR A 2 -34.24 32.70 19.72
CA THR A 2 -33.05 32.49 20.56
C THR A 2 -32.79 30.98 20.73
N GLU A 3 -33.84 30.15 20.72
CA GLU A 3 -33.71 28.68 20.80
C GLU A 3 -33.07 28.02 19.56
N THR A 4 -32.90 28.73 18.44
CA THR A 4 -32.30 28.15 17.21
C THR A 4 -30.80 28.43 17.10
N ASP A 5 -30.31 29.53 17.69
CA ASP A 5 -28.88 29.88 17.66
C ASP A 5 -28.08 29.05 18.67
N ASP A 6 -28.63 28.81 19.87
CA ASP A 6 -27.99 27.96 20.88
C ASP A 6 -27.86 26.49 20.40
N GLU A 7 -28.89 25.96 19.73
CA GLU A 7 -28.87 24.59 19.17
C GLU A 7 -27.87 24.46 18.00
N LEU A 8 -27.68 25.53 17.21
CA LEU A 8 -26.69 25.60 16.12
C LEU A 8 -25.24 25.73 16.61
N GLU A 9 -25.02 26.40 17.74
CA GLU A 9 -23.71 26.55 18.36
C GLU A 9 -23.28 25.23 19.05
N GLU A 10 -24.22 24.55 19.71
CA GLU A 10 -23.98 23.23 20.32
C GLU A 10 -23.68 22.15 19.26
N LEU A 11 -24.35 22.20 18.10
CA LEU A 11 -24.06 21.35 16.94
C LEU A 11 -22.67 21.61 16.33
N ARG A 12 -22.19 22.87 16.34
CA ARG A 12 -20.84 23.23 15.85
C ARG A 12 -19.77 22.71 16.78
N GLU A 13 -19.91 22.89 18.09
CA GLU A 13 -18.95 22.38 19.09
C GLU A 13 -18.85 20.85 19.06
N GLN A 14 -19.95 20.13 18.83
CA GLN A 14 -19.92 18.67 18.69
C GLN A 14 -19.21 18.20 17.40
N THR A 15 -19.33 18.95 16.31
CA THR A 15 -18.65 18.61 15.03
C THR A 15 -17.17 19.00 14.99
N ASP A 16 -16.77 20.05 15.71
CA ASP A 16 -15.39 20.58 15.69
C ASP A 16 -14.44 19.69 16.50
N VAL A 17 -14.91 19.12 17.62
CA VAL A 17 -14.11 18.25 18.49
C VAL A 17 -13.94 16.85 17.92
N GLY A 18 -14.95 16.31 17.21
CA GLY A 18 -14.86 15.02 16.53
C GLY A 18 -13.86 15.04 15.37
N THR A 19 -13.97 16.05 14.50
CA THR A 19 -13.11 16.17 13.30
C THR A 19 -11.64 16.39 13.66
N ARG A 20 -11.35 17.13 14.73
CA ARG A 20 -9.98 17.42 15.15
C ARG A 20 -9.26 16.23 15.77
N ALA A 21 -9.94 15.44 16.61
CA ALA A 21 -9.35 14.25 17.22
C ALA A 21 -9.08 13.16 16.18
N GLU A 22 -9.97 13.00 15.19
CA GLU A 22 -9.80 12.04 14.09
C GLU A 22 -8.63 12.44 13.17
N ALA A 23 -8.48 13.73 12.85
CA ALA A 23 -7.36 14.24 12.06
C ALA A 23 -6.00 14.10 12.77
N GLU A 24 -5.92 14.39 14.07
CA GLU A 24 -4.67 14.25 14.84
C GLU A 24 -4.23 12.78 14.97
N THR A 25 -5.16 11.82 15.11
CA THR A 25 -4.80 10.39 15.16
C THR A 25 -4.35 9.81 13.83
N THR A 26 -4.98 10.21 12.71
CA THR A 26 -4.61 9.69 11.39
C THR A 26 -3.26 10.24 10.92
N ASP A 27 -2.93 11.50 11.24
CA ASP A 27 -1.63 12.08 10.91
C ASP A 27 -0.49 11.43 11.72
N ASP A 28 -0.68 11.15 13.01
CA ASP A 28 0.36 10.48 13.83
C ASP A 28 0.60 9.03 13.37
N GLU A 29 -0.45 8.22 13.15
CA GLU A 29 -0.29 6.82 12.68
C GLU A 29 0.31 6.73 11.26
N THR A 30 -0.04 7.67 10.38
CA THR A 30 0.54 7.74 9.02
C THR A 30 2.03 8.07 9.07
N ASN A 31 2.43 9.00 9.95
CA ASN A 31 3.84 9.36 10.15
C ASN A 31 4.64 8.19 10.75
N GLU A 32 4.07 7.43 11.69
CA GLU A 32 4.72 6.25 12.28
C GLU A 32 5.01 5.17 11.23
N LEU A 33 4.04 4.87 10.36
CA LEU A 33 4.22 3.90 9.28
C LEU A 33 5.27 4.39 8.26
N GLU A 34 5.24 5.66 7.86
CA GLU A 34 6.22 6.24 6.94
C GLU A 34 7.66 6.14 7.51
N ASP A 35 7.83 6.46 8.80
CA ASP A 35 9.09 6.36 9.52
C ASP A 35 9.62 4.93 9.61
N ALA A 36 8.73 3.98 9.90
CA ALA A 36 9.07 2.57 9.90
C ALA A 36 9.52 2.10 8.50
N ILE A 37 8.81 2.47 7.44
CA ILE A 37 9.15 2.07 6.07
C ILE A 37 10.52 2.63 5.67
N VAL A 38 10.81 3.90 5.95
CA VAL A 38 12.12 4.50 5.61
C VAL A 38 13.27 3.80 6.34
N THR A 39 13.09 3.50 7.62
CA THR A 39 14.09 2.75 8.39
C THR A 39 14.33 1.38 7.78
N LEU A 40 13.25 0.63 7.53
CA LEU A 40 13.32 -0.72 6.96
C LEU A 40 13.91 -0.74 5.55
N LEU A 41 13.68 0.28 4.72
CA LEU A 41 14.32 0.38 3.41
C LEU A 41 15.85 0.45 3.53
N GLY A 42 16.36 1.21 4.50
CA GLY A 42 17.80 1.25 4.80
C GLY A 42 18.35 -0.10 5.27
N GLU A 43 17.63 -0.78 6.16
CA GLU A 43 18.02 -2.12 6.65
C GLU A 43 17.96 -3.20 5.56
N VAL A 44 17.01 -3.08 4.63
CA VAL A 44 16.90 -3.96 3.47
C VAL A 44 18.06 -3.74 2.50
N GLU A 45 18.56 -2.51 2.38
CA GLU A 45 19.70 -2.17 1.54
C GLU A 45 21.04 -2.59 2.15
N SER A 46 21.22 -2.42 3.45
CA SER A 46 22.40 -2.90 4.19
C SER A 46 22.45 -4.43 4.27
N GLY A 47 21.31 -5.10 4.11
CA GLY A 47 21.16 -6.54 4.20
C GLY A 47 20.87 -7.04 5.61
N ASP A 48 20.59 -6.13 6.55
CA ASP A 48 20.13 -6.47 7.91
C ASP A 48 18.73 -7.08 7.88
N VAL A 49 17.89 -6.67 6.92
CA VAL A 49 16.57 -7.24 6.64
C VAL A 49 16.53 -7.88 5.26
N SER A 50 15.88 -9.04 5.15
CA SER A 50 15.73 -9.76 3.88
C SER A 50 14.83 -9.00 2.90
N LYS A 51 15.23 -8.98 1.62
CA LYS A 51 14.41 -8.50 0.48
C LYS A 51 13.27 -9.46 0.11
N THR A 52 13.29 -10.68 0.66
CA THR A 52 12.36 -11.73 0.28
C THR A 52 11.12 -11.72 1.16
N LEU A 53 9.95 -11.61 0.53
CA LEU A 53 8.66 -11.88 1.16
C LEU A 53 8.31 -13.36 0.98
N SER A 54 7.93 -14.04 2.06
CA SER A 54 7.53 -15.46 2.04
C SER A 54 6.13 -15.63 2.62
N VAL A 55 5.30 -16.43 1.96
CA VAL A 55 3.92 -16.73 2.38
C VAL A 55 3.76 -18.25 2.37
N ARG A 56 3.17 -18.79 3.44
CA ARG A 56 2.86 -20.23 3.54
C ARG A 56 1.37 -20.43 3.28
N ASP A 57 1.05 -20.77 2.04
CA ASP A 57 -0.33 -21.03 1.60
C ASP A 57 -0.32 -22.14 0.55
N GLU A 58 -1.04 -23.24 0.81
CA GLU A 58 -1.01 -24.44 -0.03
C GLU A 58 -1.79 -24.22 -1.33
N GLN A 59 -2.92 -23.52 -1.26
CA GLN A 59 -3.80 -23.27 -2.39
C GLN A 59 -3.16 -22.28 -3.37
N LEU A 60 -2.58 -21.21 -2.86
CA LEU A 60 -1.88 -20.22 -3.67
C LEU A 60 -0.62 -20.83 -4.28
N ALA A 61 0.12 -21.66 -3.54
CA ALA A 61 1.26 -22.39 -4.08
C ALA A 61 0.85 -23.29 -5.26
N ALA A 62 -0.25 -24.04 -5.13
CA ALA A 62 -0.77 -24.88 -6.20
C ALA A 62 -1.23 -24.05 -7.42
N LEU A 63 -1.94 -22.95 -7.21
CA LEU A 63 -2.40 -22.05 -8.28
C LEU A 63 -1.21 -21.50 -9.08
N ILE A 64 -0.25 -20.90 -8.38
CA ILE A 64 0.91 -20.26 -9.00
C ILE A 64 1.75 -21.30 -9.73
N ARG A 65 1.91 -22.50 -9.15
CA ARG A 65 2.62 -23.59 -9.81
C ARG A 65 1.87 -24.08 -11.06
N GLY A 66 0.55 -24.15 -11.01
CA GLY A 66 -0.28 -24.47 -12.17
C GLY A 66 -0.09 -23.48 -13.31
N LEU A 67 -0.08 -22.17 -13.02
CA LEU A 67 0.17 -21.13 -14.03
C LEU A 67 1.55 -21.24 -14.67
N GLU A 68 2.58 -21.64 -13.92
CA GLU A 68 3.91 -21.91 -14.47
C GLU A 68 3.91 -23.13 -15.40
N GLU A 69 3.25 -24.22 -15.00
CA GLU A 69 3.24 -25.47 -15.76
C GLU A 69 2.43 -25.39 -17.04
N THR A 70 1.51 -24.42 -17.14
CA THR A 70 0.70 -24.17 -18.34
C THR A 70 1.17 -22.96 -19.16
N ASP A 71 2.30 -22.35 -18.82
CA ASP A 71 2.81 -21.12 -19.44
C ASP A 71 1.77 -19.97 -19.44
N SER A 72 0.89 -19.92 -18.44
CA SER A 72 -0.23 -18.96 -18.34
C SER A 72 0.05 -17.77 -17.41
N LEU A 73 1.32 -17.56 -17.03
CA LEU A 73 1.70 -16.41 -16.19
C LEU A 73 1.40 -15.07 -16.87
N ALA A 74 1.66 -14.97 -18.18
CA ALA A 74 1.42 -13.75 -18.94
C ALA A 74 -0.08 -13.43 -19.04
N ASP A 75 -0.92 -14.46 -19.22
CA ASP A 75 -2.38 -14.30 -19.32
C ASP A 75 -2.99 -13.66 -18.05
N VAL A 76 -2.39 -13.92 -16.89
CA VAL A 76 -2.81 -13.33 -15.60
C VAL A 76 -2.05 -12.04 -15.30
N GLY A 77 -0.76 -11.99 -15.61
CA GLY A 77 0.10 -10.86 -15.29
C GLY A 77 -0.17 -9.61 -16.11
N THR A 78 -0.55 -9.76 -17.38
CA THR A 78 -0.88 -8.61 -18.26
C THR A 78 -2.06 -7.80 -17.73
N PRO A 79 -3.23 -8.39 -17.40
CA PRO A 79 -4.32 -7.66 -16.77
C PRO A 79 -3.93 -6.97 -15.46
N LEU A 80 -3.08 -7.59 -14.63
CA LEU A 80 -2.60 -6.97 -13.39
C LEU A 80 -1.76 -5.72 -13.66
N LYS A 81 -0.94 -5.73 -14.71
CA LYS A 81 -0.15 -4.56 -15.12
C LYS A 81 -1.03 -3.43 -15.63
N GLU A 82 -2.01 -3.75 -16.47
CA GLU A 82 -2.97 -2.79 -17.02
C GLU A 82 -3.73 -2.08 -15.89
N GLU A 83 -4.26 -2.83 -14.92
CA GLU A 83 -4.95 -2.27 -13.75
C GLU A 83 -4.03 -1.38 -12.89
N LEU A 84 -2.73 -1.72 -12.83
CA LEU A 84 -1.72 -0.93 -12.14
C LEU A 84 -1.19 0.27 -12.96
N GLY A 85 -1.69 0.48 -14.19
CA GLY A 85 -1.22 1.52 -15.10
C GLY A 85 0.25 1.35 -15.52
N ARG A 86 0.74 0.11 -15.63
CA ARG A 86 2.12 -0.21 -16.06
C ARG A 86 2.17 -0.64 -17.51
N ASP A 87 2.31 0.34 -18.40
CA ASP A 87 2.43 0.14 -19.86
C ASP A 87 3.86 -0.17 -20.31
N ASP A 88 4.52 -1.15 -19.69
CA ASP A 88 5.77 -1.69 -20.22
C ASP A 88 5.43 -2.85 -21.20
N ASP A 89 6.01 -2.89 -22.41
CA ASP A 89 5.79 -3.96 -23.42
C ASP A 89 6.31 -5.36 -23.00
N LYS A 90 6.72 -5.55 -21.73
CA LYS A 90 7.30 -6.79 -21.23
C LYS A 90 6.22 -7.69 -20.64
N ASP A 91 6.09 -8.89 -21.18
CA ASP A 91 5.22 -9.91 -20.61
C ASP A 91 5.69 -10.33 -19.20
N VAL A 92 4.72 -10.60 -18.33
CA VAL A 92 4.98 -11.17 -17.01
C VAL A 92 5.30 -12.65 -17.19
N THR A 93 6.58 -12.98 -17.08
CA THR A 93 7.08 -14.34 -17.38
C THR A 93 7.60 -15.08 -16.17
N ASP A 94 7.69 -14.41 -15.01
CA ASP A 94 8.18 -15.02 -13.79
C ASP A 94 7.19 -14.90 -12.62
N ARG A 95 7.21 -15.93 -11.77
CA ARG A 95 6.39 -16.02 -10.56
C ARG A 95 6.52 -14.80 -9.65
N SER A 96 7.73 -14.29 -9.46
CA SER A 96 7.99 -13.21 -8.53
C SER A 96 7.44 -11.89 -9.05
N GLU A 97 7.47 -11.66 -10.35
CA GLU A 97 6.77 -10.54 -10.98
C GLU A 97 5.26 -10.64 -10.83
N LEU A 98 4.66 -11.79 -11.15
CA LEU A 98 3.22 -12.01 -10.99
C LEU A 98 2.76 -11.71 -9.55
N LEU A 99 3.46 -12.27 -8.55
CA LEU A 99 3.13 -12.08 -7.15
C LEU A 99 3.29 -10.63 -6.70
N ARG A 100 4.36 -9.93 -7.14
CA ARG A 100 4.56 -8.52 -6.82
C ARG A 100 3.44 -7.64 -7.39
N LEU A 101 2.95 -7.95 -8.59
CA LEU A 101 1.83 -7.23 -9.20
C LEU A 101 0.53 -7.49 -8.45
N ALA A 102 0.21 -8.75 -8.17
CA ALA A 102 -1.01 -9.13 -7.45
C ALA A 102 -1.07 -8.50 -6.05
N VAL A 103 0.02 -8.56 -5.28
CA VAL A 103 0.10 -7.94 -3.94
C VAL A 103 -0.09 -6.43 -4.04
N ARG A 104 0.59 -5.77 -4.99
CA ARG A 104 0.51 -4.32 -5.13
C ARG A 104 -0.90 -3.86 -5.56
N LEU A 105 -1.54 -4.57 -6.49
CA LEU A 105 -2.91 -4.27 -6.89
C LEU A 105 -3.88 -4.49 -5.72
N GLY A 106 -3.74 -5.59 -4.98
CA GLY A 106 -4.56 -5.88 -3.81
C GLY A 106 -4.48 -4.78 -2.75
N LEU A 107 -3.27 -4.31 -2.43
CA LEU A 107 -3.08 -3.19 -1.49
C LEU A 107 -3.66 -1.88 -2.05
N GLN A 108 -3.44 -1.58 -3.33
CA GLN A 108 -3.98 -0.36 -3.94
C GLN A 108 -5.51 -0.31 -3.91
N GLN A 109 -6.18 -1.45 -4.07
CA GLN A 109 -7.64 -1.52 -4.04
C GLN A 109 -8.21 -1.55 -2.62
N ALA A 110 -7.55 -2.25 -1.69
CA ALA A 110 -8.08 -2.46 -0.35
C ALA A 110 -7.67 -1.38 0.66
N ALA A 111 -6.50 -0.74 0.47
CA ALA A 111 -5.91 0.23 1.39
C ALA A 111 -5.04 1.25 0.61
N PRO A 112 -5.64 2.10 -0.24
CA PRO A 112 -4.92 3.07 -1.05
C PRO A 112 -4.02 4.02 -0.23
N GLU A 113 -4.47 4.42 0.96
CA GLU A 113 -3.74 5.28 1.89
C GLU A 113 -2.39 4.67 2.29
N VAL A 114 -2.33 3.36 2.53
CA VAL A 114 -1.08 2.64 2.84
C VAL A 114 -0.10 2.69 1.66
N VAL A 115 -0.63 2.62 0.43
CA VAL A 115 0.18 2.72 -0.79
C VAL A 115 0.72 4.13 -0.96
N GLU A 116 -0.06 5.16 -0.62
CA GLU A 116 0.38 6.55 -0.62
C GLU A 116 1.48 6.78 0.42
N THR A 117 1.29 6.35 1.68
CA THR A 117 2.32 6.43 2.73
C THR A 117 3.61 5.73 2.29
N ALA A 118 3.52 4.53 1.71
CA ALA A 118 4.69 3.82 1.21
C ALA A 118 5.38 4.57 0.07
N ARG A 119 4.64 5.28 -0.78
CA ARG A 119 5.20 6.10 -1.86
C ARG A 119 5.98 7.28 -1.31
N ASP A 120 5.43 7.97 -0.32
CA ASP A 120 6.07 9.12 0.33
C ASP A 120 7.33 8.69 1.10
N ALA A 121 7.26 7.57 1.82
CA ALA A 121 8.42 6.95 2.44
C ALA A 121 9.54 6.64 1.43
N ASN A 122 9.20 6.03 0.29
CA ASN A 122 10.20 5.75 -0.77
C ASN A 122 10.86 7.02 -1.30
N ALA A 123 10.07 8.08 -1.55
CA ALA A 123 10.60 9.37 -2.00
C ALA A 123 11.54 10.00 -0.96
N ARG A 124 11.14 9.95 0.32
CA ARG A 124 11.95 10.46 1.44
C ARG A 124 13.24 9.66 1.61
N HIS A 125 13.18 8.33 1.53
CA HIS A 125 14.36 7.46 1.58
C HIS A 125 15.35 7.77 0.45
N ALA A 126 14.85 7.88 -0.79
CA ALA A 126 15.68 8.22 -1.94
C ALA A 126 16.37 9.58 -1.76
N SER A 127 15.67 10.58 -1.21
CA SER A 127 16.25 11.91 -0.97
C SER A 127 17.38 11.91 0.07
N LYS A 128 17.40 10.95 1.00
CA LYS A 128 18.46 10.80 2.02
C LYS A 128 19.76 10.19 1.46
N GLN A 129 19.74 9.65 0.24
CA GLN A 129 20.91 9.02 -0.38
C GLN A 129 21.72 9.95 -1.29
N PHE A 130 21.22 11.16 -1.56
CA PHE A 130 21.90 12.20 -2.35
C PHE A 130 22.44 13.30 -1.45
#